data_AF-A0A1V6NJH5-F1
#
_entry.id   AF-A0A1V6NJH5-F1
#
_cell.length_a   1.000
_cell.length_b   1.000
_cell.length_c   1.000
_cell.angle_alpha   90.00
_cell.angle_beta   90.00
_cell.angle_gamma   90.00
#
_symmetry.space_group_name_H-M   'P 1'
#
loop_
_entity.id
_entity.type
_entity.pdbx_description
1 polymer ?
#
loop_
_entity_poly.entity_id
_entity_poly.type
_entity_poly.pdbx_seq_one_letter_code
_entity_poly.pdbx_strand_id
1 'polypeptide(L)'
;MVLQLASNNPSELGTAILRISPLVVSSASLMFSWSQDISLGAFLHPSLRNDAAHPSGKILPRYLPAFMGPGIWGIALTYPSATVLCMVNGLSRQSRETRNLYLVGALFSVAHFCWGPAMFAILGRIGDVKSPGVPNEDALKEWLPKHRTRTLLVNVPAFLCILGATLSTVIEGLS
;
A
#
# COMPACT_ATOMS: atom_id res chain seq x y z
N MET A 1 -26.98 -19.56 -5.26
CA MET A 1 -25.78 -20.41 -5.19
C MET A 1 -25.04 -20.03 -3.92
N VAL A 2 -25.28 -20.77 -2.84
CA VAL A 2 -24.80 -20.45 -1.48
C VAL A 2 -23.33 -20.84 -1.38
N LEU A 3 -22.50 -19.93 -0.87
CA LEU A 3 -21.11 -20.17 -0.49
C LEU A 3 -21.04 -21.34 0.50
N GLN A 4 -20.69 -22.53 0.02
CA GLN A 4 -20.31 -23.66 0.87
C GLN A 4 -18.91 -23.40 1.42
N LEU A 5 -18.83 -22.68 2.53
CA LEU A 5 -17.60 -22.46 3.32
C LEU A 5 -17.32 -23.61 4.32
N ALA A 6 -17.75 -24.83 4.01
CA ALA A 6 -17.53 -26.00 4.87
C ALA A 6 -16.59 -27.00 4.18
N SER A 7 -15.28 -26.69 4.17
CA SER A 7 -14.26 -27.69 3.82
C SER A 7 -14.04 -28.61 5.02
N ASN A 8 -14.42 -29.89 4.91
CA ASN A 8 -14.19 -30.91 5.93
C ASN A 8 -12.72 -31.40 5.98
N ASN A 9 -11.82 -30.75 5.24
CA ASN A 9 -10.41 -31.10 5.10
C ASN A 9 -9.51 -29.89 5.45
N PRO A 10 -8.71 -29.95 6.53
CA PRO A 10 -7.80 -28.86 6.93
C PRO A 10 -6.83 -28.42 5.83
N SER A 11 -6.44 -29.31 4.92
CA SER A 11 -5.53 -29.02 3.80
C SER A 11 -6.18 -28.09 2.76
N GLU A 12 -7.48 -28.27 2.50
CA GLU A 12 -8.24 -27.44 1.55
C GLU A 12 -8.44 -26.02 2.12
N LEU A 13 -8.75 -25.94 3.42
CA LEU A 13 -8.87 -24.66 4.11
C LEU A 13 -7.54 -23.88 4.09
N GLY A 14 -6.42 -24.57 4.39
CA GLY A 14 -5.08 -23.96 4.34
C GLY A 14 -4.74 -23.42 2.95
N THR A 15 -5.10 -24.15 1.90
CA THR A 15 -4.89 -23.75 0.50
C THR A 15 -5.74 -22.54 0.12
N ALA A 16 -7.01 -22.52 0.53
CA ALA A 16 -7.90 -21.39 0.30
C ALA A 16 -7.40 -20.11 0.99
N ILE A 17 -6.95 -20.22 2.25
CA ILE A 17 -6.36 -19.10 2.99
C ILE A 17 -5.11 -18.59 2.26
N LEU A 18 -4.21 -19.48 1.85
CA LEU A 18 -2.98 -19.12 1.16
C LEU A 18 -3.26 -18.37 -0.16
N ARG A 19 -4.29 -18.78 -0.90
CA ARG A 19 -4.71 -18.16 -2.17
C ARG A 19 -5.38 -16.80 -1.99
N ILE A 20 -6.13 -16.59 -0.92
CA ILE A 20 -6.84 -15.32 -0.66
C ILE A 20 -5.96 -14.30 0.07
N SER A 21 -4.97 -14.76 0.86
CA SER A 21 -4.11 -13.90 1.68
C SER A 21 -3.42 -12.76 0.91
N PRO A 22 -2.89 -12.95 -0.33
CA PRO A 22 -2.36 -11.85 -1.12
C PRO A 22 -3.30 -10.66 -1.24
N LEU A 23 -4.60 -10.90 -1.51
CA LEU A 23 -5.60 -9.87 -1.72
C LEU A 23 -5.87 -9.07 -0.44
N VAL A 24 -5.96 -9.76 0.69
CA VAL A 24 -6.16 -9.12 2.01
C VAL A 24 -4.98 -8.19 2.32
N VAL A 25 -3.76 -8.71 2.16
CA VAL A 25 -2.55 -7.95 2.45
C VAL A 25 -2.36 -6.77 1.48
N SER A 26 -2.61 -6.97 0.18
CA SER A 26 -2.51 -5.90 -0.81
C SER A 26 -3.56 -4.81 -0.58
N SER A 27 -4.79 -5.20 -0.18
CA SER A 27 -5.85 -4.25 0.18
C SER A 27 -5.43 -3.37 1.36
N ALA A 28 -4.82 -3.97 2.39
CA ALA A 28 -4.31 -3.22 3.53
C ALA A 28 -3.21 -2.21 3.12
N SER A 29 -2.28 -2.62 2.25
CA SER A 29 -1.23 -1.73 1.73
C SER A 29 -1.77 -0.57 0.89
N LEU A 30 -2.79 -0.83 0.07
CA LEU A 30 -3.44 0.17 -0.77
C LEU A 30 -4.24 1.15 0.10
N MET A 31 -4.99 0.65 1.08
CA MET A 31 -5.72 1.46 2.04
C MET A 31 -4.76 2.35 2.83
N PHE A 32 -3.62 1.82 3.28
CA PHE A 32 -2.61 2.62 3.95
C PHE A 32 -2.10 3.75 3.05
N SER A 33 -1.77 3.47 1.78
CA SER A 33 -1.36 4.51 0.82
C SER A 33 -2.43 5.58 0.60
N TRP A 34 -3.70 5.18 0.56
CA TRP A 34 -4.84 6.08 0.44
C TRP A 34 -5.00 6.97 1.68
N SER A 35 -4.94 6.38 2.88
CA SER A 35 -4.99 7.13 4.15
C SER A 35 -3.84 8.12 4.26
N GLN A 36 -2.62 7.76 3.85
CA GLN A 36 -1.49 8.69 3.81
C GLN A 36 -1.80 9.92 2.92
N ASP A 37 -2.41 9.72 1.75
CA ASP A 37 -2.73 10.83 0.84
C ASP A 37 -3.77 11.78 1.44
N ILE A 38 -4.84 11.24 2.03
CA ILE A 38 -5.88 12.05 2.67
C ILE A 38 -5.33 12.79 3.88
N SER A 39 -4.68 12.07 4.81
CA SER A 39 -4.22 12.63 6.07
C SER A 39 -3.16 13.70 5.87
N LEU A 40 -2.17 13.47 4.99
CA LEU A 40 -1.15 14.46 4.71
C LEU A 40 -1.68 15.55 3.76
N GLY A 41 -2.52 15.21 2.79
CA GLY A 41 -3.14 16.16 1.88
C GLY A 41 -4.00 17.22 2.58
N ALA A 42 -4.63 16.87 3.70
CA ALA A 42 -5.41 17.80 4.51
C ALA A 42 -4.59 19.03 4.95
N PHE A 43 -3.30 18.87 5.29
CA PHE A 43 -2.45 19.99 5.71
C PHE A 43 -2.25 21.06 4.63
N LEU A 44 -2.47 20.72 3.35
CA LEU A 44 -2.39 21.64 2.22
C LEU A 44 -3.75 22.11 1.71
N HIS A 45 -4.85 21.71 2.34
CA HIS A 45 -6.18 22.13 1.92
C HIS A 45 -6.30 23.66 2.05
N PRO A 46 -6.86 24.38 1.05
CA PRO A 46 -6.89 25.85 1.07
C PRO A 46 -7.59 26.45 2.30
N SER A 47 -8.63 25.78 2.82
CA SER A 47 -9.34 26.23 4.04
C SER A 47 -8.48 26.18 5.31
N LEU A 48 -7.39 25.41 5.28
CA LEU A 48 -6.43 25.30 6.37
C LEU A 48 -5.20 26.15 6.05
N ARG A 49 -4.59 25.95 4.88
CA ARG A 49 -3.33 26.62 4.51
C ARG A 49 -3.43 28.15 4.38
N ASN A 50 -4.58 28.69 3.96
CA ASN A 50 -4.75 30.14 3.79
C ASN A 50 -5.19 30.86 5.08
N ASP A 51 -5.52 30.11 6.13
CA ASP A 51 -5.75 30.70 7.44
C ASP A 51 -4.39 31.05 8.08
N ALA A 52 -4.16 32.34 8.29
CA ALA A 52 -2.92 32.86 8.86
C ALA A 52 -2.65 32.35 10.29
N ALA A 53 -3.70 31.90 11.00
CA ALA A 53 -3.58 31.28 12.32
C ALA A 53 -3.34 29.76 12.25
N HIS A 54 -3.42 29.15 11.07
CA HIS A 54 -3.39 27.70 10.96
C HIS A 54 -2.01 27.10 11.29
N PRO A 55 -1.95 26.08 12.14
CA PRO A 55 -0.68 25.54 12.62
C PRO A 55 -0.04 24.50 11.68
N SER A 56 -0.54 24.30 10.45
CA SER A 56 -0.13 23.23 9.50
C SER A 56 1.37 23.01 9.45
N GLY A 57 2.12 23.98 8.92
CA GLY A 57 3.57 23.87 8.78
C GLY A 57 4.33 23.77 10.10
N LYS A 58 3.75 24.21 11.22
CA LYS A 58 4.35 24.08 12.56
C LYS A 58 4.09 22.70 13.19
N ILE A 59 2.96 22.07 12.86
CA ILE A 59 2.58 20.74 13.36
C ILE A 59 3.22 19.63 12.53
N LEU A 60 3.37 19.82 11.22
CA LEU A 60 3.90 18.81 10.30
C LEU A 60 5.18 18.11 10.78
N PRO A 61 6.21 18.82 11.29
CA PRO A 61 7.43 18.18 11.80
C PRO A 61 7.22 17.24 12.98
N ARG A 62 6.16 17.43 13.77
CA ARG A 62 5.79 16.56 14.90
C ARG A 62 4.79 15.49 14.51
N TYR A 63 3.84 15.85 13.65
CA TYR A 63 2.82 14.93 13.14
C TYR A 63 3.43 13.82 12.30
N LEU A 64 4.32 14.16 11.37
CA LEU A 64 4.90 13.20 10.45
C LEU A 64 5.61 12.03 11.16
N PRO A 65 6.54 12.22 12.11
CA PRO A 65 7.17 11.11 12.82
C PRO A 65 6.16 10.33 13.69
N ALA A 66 5.18 10.99 14.29
CA ALA A 66 4.14 10.32 15.08
C ALA A 66 3.24 9.41 14.22
N PHE A 67 2.96 9.82 12.98
CA PHE A 67 2.16 9.06 12.03
C PHE A 67 2.98 7.98 11.29
N MET A 68 4.17 8.34 10.78
CA MET A 68 5.02 7.44 10.00
C MET A 68 5.80 6.44 10.85
N GLY A 69 6.05 6.73 12.13
CA GLY A 69 6.70 5.81 13.08
C GLY A 69 6.00 4.44 13.15
N PRO A 70 4.69 4.37 13.46
CA PRO A 70 3.93 3.12 13.35
C PRO A 70 3.64 2.75 11.88
N GLY A 71 3.46 3.74 11.00
CA GLY A 71 3.16 3.51 9.58
C GLY A 71 4.21 2.68 8.83
N ILE A 72 5.49 2.78 9.22
CA ILE A 72 6.56 2.00 8.59
C ILE A 72 6.39 0.50 8.79
N TRP A 73 5.79 0.07 9.92
CA TRP A 73 5.45 -1.33 10.15
C TRP A 73 4.33 -1.80 9.23
N GLY A 74 3.36 -0.92 8.93
CA GLY A 74 2.34 -1.20 7.92
C GLY A 74 2.97 -1.52 6.55
N ILE A 75 3.97 -0.76 6.13
CA ILE A 75 4.71 -1.00 4.88
C ILE A 75 5.53 -2.30 4.98
N ALA A 76 6.32 -2.45 6.05
CA ALA A 76 7.23 -3.58 6.23
C ALA A 76 6.51 -4.94 6.37
N LEU A 77 5.28 -4.94 6.90
CA LEU A 77 4.49 -6.17 7.04
C LEU A 77 3.64 -6.48 5.81
N THR A 78 3.21 -5.47 5.04
CA THR A 78 2.30 -5.71 3.92
C THR A 78 3.02 -6.03 2.62
N TYR A 79 3.96 -5.20 2.14
CA TYR A 79 4.58 -5.42 0.82
C TYR A 79 5.44 -6.70 0.74
N PRO A 80 6.32 -7.02 1.71
CA PRO A 80 7.07 -8.27 1.67
C PRO A 80 6.17 -9.50 1.77
N SER A 81 5.17 -9.47 2.65
CA SER A 81 4.21 -10.57 2.80
C SER A 81 3.38 -10.78 1.53
N ALA A 82 2.85 -9.70 0.93
CA ALA A 82 2.15 -9.77 -0.34
C ALA A 82 3.04 -10.35 -1.44
N THR A 83 4.31 -9.93 -1.50
CA THR A 83 5.31 -10.46 -2.45
C THR A 83 5.50 -11.95 -2.27
N VAL A 84 5.78 -12.42 -1.05
CA VAL A 84 6.00 -13.84 -0.74
C VAL A 84 4.76 -14.67 -1.06
N LEU A 85 3.59 -14.23 -0.60
CA LEU A 85 2.34 -14.95 -0.84
C LEU A 85 2.00 -15.00 -2.34
N CYS A 86 2.24 -13.92 -3.08
CA CYS A 86 2.09 -13.92 -4.54
C CYS A 86 3.08 -14.88 -5.21
N MET A 87 4.34 -14.92 -4.78
CA MET A 87 5.33 -15.87 -5.33
C MET A 87 4.91 -17.32 -5.08
N VAL A 88 4.47 -17.64 -3.86
CA VAL A 88 4.00 -18.99 -3.51
C VAL A 88 2.81 -19.40 -4.40
N ASN A 89 1.81 -18.54 -4.57
CA ASN A 89 0.67 -18.83 -5.44
C ASN A 89 1.03 -18.84 -6.94
N GLY A 90 1.94 -17.98 -7.38
CA GLY A 90 2.43 -17.92 -8.76
C GLY A 90 3.24 -19.15 -9.20
N LEU A 91 3.82 -19.86 -8.24
CA LEU A 91 4.56 -21.11 -8.45
C LEU A 91 3.70 -22.38 -8.22
N SER A 92 2.41 -22.20 -7.89
CA SER A 92 1.47 -23.30 -7.67
C SER A 92 0.99 -23.95 -8.98
N ARG A 93 0.17 -25.00 -8.87
CA ARG A 93 -0.37 -25.77 -10.01
C ARG A 93 -1.64 -25.17 -10.65
N GLN A 94 -1.85 -23.86 -10.52
CA GLN A 94 -2.98 -23.14 -11.13
C GLN A 94 -2.77 -22.89 -12.63
N SER A 95 -3.78 -22.33 -13.30
CA SER A 95 -3.65 -21.90 -14.70
C SER A 95 -2.47 -20.94 -14.90
N ARG A 96 -1.95 -20.90 -16.14
CA ARG A 96 -0.82 -20.02 -16.48
C ARG A 96 -1.20 -18.56 -16.25
N GLU A 97 -2.42 -18.19 -16.56
CA GLU A 97 -2.98 -16.85 -16.45
C GLU A 97 -3.04 -16.41 -14.98
N THR A 98 -3.62 -17.25 -14.11
CA THR A 98 -3.69 -16.99 -12.66
C THR A 98 -2.30 -16.84 -12.05
N ARG A 99 -1.39 -17.74 -12.41
CA ARG A 99 0.00 -17.69 -11.94
C ARG A 99 0.71 -16.41 -12.36
N ASN A 100 0.57 -16.01 -13.63
CA ASN A 100 1.16 -14.79 -14.15
C ASN A 100 0.62 -13.55 -13.43
N LEU A 101 -0.69 -13.51 -13.14
CA LEU A 101 -1.29 -12.40 -12.39
C LEU A 101 -0.69 -12.27 -10.97
N TYR A 102 -0.51 -13.39 -10.24
CA TYR A 102 0.20 -13.35 -8.97
C TYR A 102 1.65 -12.87 -9.12
N LEU A 103 2.40 -13.39 -10.09
CA LEU A 103 3.81 -13.00 -10.30
C LEU A 103 3.96 -11.52 -10.69
N VAL A 104 3.06 -10.99 -11.51
CA VAL A 104 3.04 -9.55 -11.84
C VAL A 104 2.63 -8.72 -10.62
N GLY A 105 1.69 -9.21 -9.80
CA GLY A 105 1.36 -8.61 -8.50
C GLY A 105 2.56 -8.54 -7.55
N ALA A 106 3.38 -9.59 -7.51
CA ALA A 106 4.63 -9.61 -6.75
C ALA A 106 5.64 -8.60 -7.29
N LEU A 107 5.79 -8.51 -8.62
CA LEU A 107 6.69 -7.55 -9.27
C LEU A 107 6.34 -6.11 -8.88
N PHE A 108 5.06 -5.71 -8.98
CA PHE A 108 4.64 -4.38 -8.55
C PHE A 108 4.81 -4.17 -7.04
N SER A 109 4.55 -5.20 -6.22
CA SER A 109 4.78 -5.11 -4.77
C SER A 109 6.25 -4.81 -4.44
N VAL A 110 7.20 -5.39 -5.17
CA VAL A 110 8.64 -5.07 -5.04
C VAL A 110 8.96 -3.68 -5.58
N ALA A 111 8.37 -3.30 -6.72
CA ALA A 111 8.60 -2.00 -7.35
C ALA A 111 8.23 -0.80 -6.45
N HIS A 112 7.40 -1.02 -5.42
CA HIS A 112 7.11 -0.02 -4.39
C HIS A 112 8.39 0.54 -3.76
N PHE A 113 9.35 -0.33 -3.47
CA PHE A 113 10.58 0.03 -2.78
C PHE A 113 11.55 0.85 -3.63
N CYS A 114 11.41 0.82 -4.97
CA CYS A 114 12.21 1.67 -5.87
C CYS A 114 11.97 3.17 -5.64
N TRP A 115 10.82 3.55 -5.06
CA TRP A 115 10.49 4.93 -4.72
C TRP A 115 11.04 5.36 -3.36
N GLY A 116 11.47 4.41 -2.51
CA GLY A 116 11.87 4.64 -1.13
C GLY A 116 12.88 5.78 -0.95
N PRO A 117 14.06 5.73 -1.60
CA PRO A 117 15.11 6.75 -1.39
C PRO A 117 14.63 8.19 -1.66
N ALA A 118 13.94 8.42 -2.78
CA ALA A 118 13.42 9.73 -3.13
C ALA A 118 12.33 10.20 -2.15
N MET A 119 11.44 9.28 -1.74
CA MET A 119 10.36 9.60 -0.81
C MET A 119 10.90 9.94 0.58
N PHE A 120 11.85 9.17 1.12
CA PHE A 120 12.45 9.42 2.43
C PHE A 120 13.23 10.73 2.48
N ALA A 121 13.92 11.10 1.39
CA ALA A 121 14.62 12.39 1.32
C ALA A 121 13.66 13.58 1.50
N ILE A 122 12.49 13.54 0.86
CA ILE A 122 11.48 14.59 0.98
C ILE A 122 10.78 14.53 2.34
N LEU A 123 10.47 13.34 2.86
CA LEU A 123 9.92 13.17 4.22
C LEU A 123 10.85 13.77 5.28
N GLY A 124 12.18 13.66 5.12
CA GLY A 124 13.15 14.31 6.00
C GLY A 124 13.01 15.83 6.04
N ARG A 125 12.71 16.47 4.90
CA ARG A 125 12.44 17.92 4.82
C ARG A 125 11.10 18.29 5.45
N ILE A 126 10.06 17.46 5.28
CA ILE A 126 8.76 17.68 5.94
C ILE A 126 8.92 17.56 7.47
N GLY A 127 9.76 16.64 7.92
CA GLY A 127 10.07 16.40 9.33
C GLY A 127 11.06 17.39 9.97
N ASP A 128 11.61 18.35 9.21
CA ASP A 128 12.63 19.26 9.75
C ASP A 128 12.05 20.26 10.74
N VAL A 129 12.45 20.11 12.01
CA VAL A 129 12.04 20.97 13.12
C VAL A 129 12.82 22.29 13.18
N LYS A 130 13.94 22.41 12.46
CA LYS A 130 14.79 23.62 12.48
C LYS A 130 14.22 24.76 11.62
N SER A 131 13.42 24.43 10.61
CA SER A 131 12.79 25.38 9.71
C SER A 131 11.29 25.11 9.56
N PRO A 132 10.50 25.25 10.64
CA PRO A 132 9.06 24.95 10.61
C PRO A 132 8.29 25.92 9.70
N GLY A 133 7.12 25.51 9.21
CA GLY A 133 6.20 26.38 8.46
C GLY A 133 6.21 26.10 6.95
N VAL A 134 6.36 27.17 6.17
CA VAL A 134 6.35 27.14 4.69
C VAL A 134 7.32 26.11 4.10
N PRO A 135 8.57 25.95 4.60
CA PRO A 135 9.49 24.94 4.05
C PRO A 135 8.96 23.51 4.13
N ASN A 136 8.29 23.12 5.24
CA ASN A 136 7.74 21.78 5.38
C ASN A 136 6.49 21.59 4.51
N GLU A 137 5.65 22.62 4.39
CA GLU A 137 4.47 22.59 3.51
C GLU A 137 4.86 22.47 2.03
N ASP A 138 5.92 23.15 1.61
CA ASP A 138 6.42 23.05 0.24
C ASP A 138 7.06 21.68 -0.04
N ALA A 139 7.80 21.13 0.92
CA ALA A 139 8.26 19.74 0.84
C ALA A 139 7.09 18.75 0.76
N LEU A 140 6.00 19.00 1.49
CA LEU A 140 4.79 18.17 1.42
C LEU A 140 4.08 18.32 0.06
N LYS A 141 4.05 19.54 -0.50
CA LYS A 141 3.51 19.83 -1.84
C LYS A 141 4.30 19.11 -2.94
N GLU A 142 5.59 18.89 -2.74
CA GLU A 142 6.43 18.06 -3.61
C GLU A 142 6.20 16.56 -3.41
N TRP A 143 6.01 16.12 -2.16
CA TRP A 143 5.85 14.71 -1.81
C TRP A 143 4.55 14.10 -2.33
N LEU A 144 3.41 14.79 -2.14
CA LEU A 144 2.08 14.26 -2.45
C LEU A 144 1.92 13.83 -3.91
N PRO A 145 2.31 14.61 -4.94
CA PRO A 145 2.25 14.16 -6.32
C PRO A 145 3.05 12.88 -6.56
N LYS A 146 4.27 12.77 -6.00
CA LYS A 146 5.11 11.56 -6.15
C LYS A 146 4.48 10.34 -5.46
N HIS A 147 3.91 10.53 -4.27
CA HIS A 147 3.15 9.50 -3.56
C HIS A 147 1.96 9.00 -4.37
N ARG A 148 1.19 9.92 -4.96
CA ARG A 148 0.04 9.60 -5.84
C ARG A 148 0.50 8.86 -7.08
N THR A 149 1.56 9.33 -7.75
CA THR A 149 2.13 8.65 -8.92
C THR A 149 2.56 7.22 -8.56
N ARG A 150 3.27 7.01 -7.46
CA ARG A 150 3.61 5.65 -6.98
C ARG A 150 2.36 4.82 -6.73
N THR A 151 1.36 5.40 -6.05
CA THR A 151 0.11 4.70 -5.76
C THR A 151 -0.58 4.23 -7.04
N LEU A 152 -0.64 5.09 -8.06
CA LEU A 152 -1.29 4.79 -9.34
C LEU A 152 -0.49 3.86 -10.24
N LEU A 153 0.84 3.96 -10.25
CA LEU A 153 1.71 3.16 -11.15
C LEU A 153 2.16 1.83 -10.53
N VAL A 154 2.04 1.69 -9.22
CA VAL A 154 2.58 0.53 -8.49
C VAL A 154 1.51 -0.13 -7.65
N ASN A 155 0.95 0.60 -6.67
CA ASN A 155 0.05 0.00 -5.69
C ASN A 155 -1.27 -0.47 -6.30
N VAL A 156 -1.89 0.37 -7.14
CA VAL A 156 -3.15 0.04 -7.83
C VAL A 156 -2.94 -1.12 -8.82
N PRO A 157 -1.93 -1.11 -9.71
CA PRO A 157 -1.63 -2.26 -10.56
C PRO A 157 -1.36 -3.56 -9.77
N ALA A 158 -0.58 -3.50 -8.68
CA ALA A 158 -0.36 -4.66 -7.81
C ALA A 158 -1.69 -5.23 -7.31
N PHE A 159 -2.55 -4.37 -6.74
CA PHE A 159 -3.86 -4.76 -6.24
C PHE A 159 -4.75 -5.36 -7.34
N LEU A 160 -4.80 -4.74 -8.52
CA LEU A 160 -5.63 -5.22 -9.63
C LEU A 160 -5.17 -6.59 -10.16
N CYS A 161 -3.86 -6.80 -10.30
CA CYS A 161 -3.32 -8.11 -10.67
C CYS A 161 -3.67 -9.18 -9.62
N ILE A 162 -3.50 -8.86 -8.34
CA ILE A 162 -3.80 -9.79 -7.24
C ILE A 162 -5.30 -10.07 -7.16
N LEU A 163 -6.16 -9.06 -7.32
CA LEU A 163 -7.60 -9.22 -7.37
C LEU A 163 -8.01 -10.12 -8.54
N GLY A 164 -7.47 -9.88 -9.74
CA GLY A 164 -7.69 -10.74 -10.90
C GLY A 164 -7.26 -12.19 -10.65
N ALA A 165 -6.09 -12.39 -10.03
CA ALA A 165 -5.60 -13.71 -9.67
C ALA A 165 -6.52 -14.42 -8.67
N THR A 166 -6.99 -13.71 -7.63
CA THR A 166 -7.92 -14.27 -6.64
C THR A 166 -9.28 -14.60 -7.26
N LEU A 167 -9.82 -13.74 -8.13
CA LEU A 167 -11.07 -14.01 -8.84
C LEU A 167 -10.94 -15.24 -9.75
N SER A 168 -9.85 -15.32 -10.52
CA SER A 168 -9.56 -16.47 -11.37
C SER A 168 -9.39 -17.76 -10.56
N THR A 169 -8.72 -17.66 -9.40
CA THR A 169 -8.59 -18.77 -8.45
C THR A 169 -9.95 -19.24 -7.91
N VAL A 170 -10.86 -18.32 -7.58
CA VAL A 170 -12.21 -18.69 -7.12
C VAL A 170 -12.99 -19.42 -8.21
N ILE A 171 -12.79 -19.05 -9.48
CA ILE A 171 -13.42 -19.71 -10.64
C ILE A 171 -12.81 -21.09 -10.89
N GLU A 172 -11.49 -21.23 -10.80
CA GLU A 172 -10.77 -22.51 -10.98
C GLU A 172 -11.01 -23.50 -9.83
N GLY A 173 -11.42 -23.01 -8.66
CA GLY A 173 -11.50 -23.75 -7.41
C GLY A 173 -10.43 -23.27 -6.42
N LEU A 174 -10.84 -23.11 -5.15
CA LEU A 174 -9.94 -22.66 -4.08
C LEU A 174 -9.00 -23.76 -3.56
N SER A 175 -9.29 -25.03 -3.86
CA SER A 175 -8.45 -26.20 -3.59
C SER A 175 -7.59 -26.56 -4.79
#